data_AF-A0A3N2H022-F1
#
_entry.id   AF-A0A3N2H022-F1
#
_cell.length_a   1.000
_cell.length_b   1.000
_cell.length_c   1.000
_cell.angle_alpha   90.00
_cell.angle_beta   90.00
_cell.angle_gamma   90.00
#
_symmetry.space_group_name_H-M   'P 1'
#
loop_
_entity.id
_entity.type
_entity.pdbx_description
1 polymer ?
#
loop_
_entity_poly.entity_id
_entity_poly.type
_entity_poly.pdbx_seq_one_letter_code
_entity_poly.pdbx_strand_id
1 'polypeptide(L)' 'MEVQVNGQWREVPDDATVTDVLKAVDAPDRGVAVAMNGEVVRRGEWAARAVPAGARLEILTAVQGG' A
#
# COMPACT_ATOMS: atom_id res chain seq x y z
N MET A 1 3.20 7.45 -12.18
CA MET A 1 2.49 8.43 -11.33
C MET A 1 3.10 8.50 -9.94
N GLU A 2 2.76 9.51 -9.14
CA GLU A 2 3.20 9.61 -7.74
C GLU A 2 2.08 9.23 -6.76
N VAL A 3 2.45 8.58 -5.65
CA VAL A 3 1.57 8.22 -4.52
C VAL A 3 2.29 8.52 -3.21
N GLN A 4 1.54 8.76 -2.14
CA GLN A 4 2.10 8.97 -0.81
C GLN A 4 2.00 7.69 0.01
N VAL A 5 3.13 7.11 0.42
CA VAL A 5 3.18 5.90 1.25
C VAL A 5 3.79 6.23 2.61
N ASN A 6 3.04 6.03 3.69
CA ASN A 6 3.44 6.37 5.06
C ASN A 6 4.00 7.81 5.17
N GLY A 7 3.35 8.76 4.47
CA GLY A 7 3.75 10.17 4.45
C GLY A 7 4.88 10.53 3.46
N GLN A 8 5.47 9.56 2.75
CA GLN A 8 6.53 9.81 1.77
C GLN A 8 6.04 9.64 0.33
N TRP A 9 6.34 10.60 -0.55
CA TRP A 9 6.04 10.50 -1.97
C TRP A 9 6.94 9.48 -2.67
N ARG A 10 6.33 8.68 -3.55
CA ARG A 10 6.99 7.62 -4.32
C ARG A 10 6.40 7.54 -5.73
N GLU A 11 7.27 7.31 -6.70
CA GLU A 11 6.86 6.99 -8.07
C GLU A 11 6.51 5.51 -8.21
N VAL A 12 5.41 5.23 -8.91
CA VAL A 12 4.92 3.89 -9.25
C VAL A 12 4.37 3.89 -10.69
N PRO A 13 4.26 2.73 -11.35
CA PRO A 13 3.59 2.62 -12.65
C PRO A 13 2.17 3.20 -12.63
N ASP A 14 1.68 3.69 -13.77
CA ASP A 14 0.36 4.34 -13.85
C ASP A 14 -0.81 3.35 -13.63
N ASP A 15 -0.57 2.06 -13.82
CA ASP A 15 -1.50 0.96 -13.59
C ASP A 15 -1.22 0.18 -12.29
N ALA A 16 -0.43 0.76 -11.38
CA ALA A 16 -0.02 0.10 -10.14
C ALA A 16 -1.22 -0.32 -9.27
N THR A 17 -1.11 -1.52 -8.73
CA THR A 17 -2.01 -2.06 -7.71
C THR A 17 -1.43 -1.88 -6.32
N VAL A 18 -2.22 -2.16 -5.28
CA VAL A 18 -1.70 -2.18 -3.90
C VAL A 18 -0.53 -3.13 -3.76
N THR A 19 -0.56 -4.29 -4.43
CA THR A 19 0.57 -5.23 -4.45
C THR A 19 1.85 -4.63 -5.02
N ASP A 20 1.75 -3.82 -6.08
CA ASP A 20 2.93 -3.20 -6.69
C ASP A 20 3.53 -2.12 -5.78
N VAL A 21 2.69 -1.36 -5.08
CA VAL A 21 3.14 -0.40 -4.06
C VAL A 21 3.86 -1.12 -2.91
N LEU A 22 3.30 -2.24 -2.42
CA LEU A 22 3.93 -3.04 -1.35
C LEU A 22 5.32 -3.56 -1.76
N LYS A 23 5.47 -4.03 -3.00
CA LYS A 23 6.77 -4.44 -3.55
C LYS A 23 7.75 -3.27 -3.66
N ALA A 24 7.28 -2.11 -4.11
CA ALA A 24 8.12 -0.91 -4.27
C ALA A 24 8.68 -0.38 -2.94
N VAL A 25 8.08 -0.77 -1.81
CA VAL A 25 8.57 -0.39 -0.47
C VAL A 25 9.16 -1.57 0.32
N ASP A 26 9.36 -2.72 -0.33
CA ASP A 26 9.88 -3.95 0.28
C ASP A 26 9.09 -4.34 1.55
N ALA A 27 7.76 -4.21 1.50
CA ALA A 27 6.90 -4.57 2.61
C ALA A 27 6.88 -6.10 2.81
N PRO A 28 6.79 -6.59 4.06
CA PRO A 28 6.74 -8.01 4.33
C PRO A 28 5.45 -8.65 3.78
N ASP A 29 5.54 -9.90 3.33
CA ASP A 29 4.39 -10.62 2.76
C ASP A 29 3.28 -10.91 3.78
N ARG A 30 3.55 -10.84 5.08
CA ARG A 30 2.61 -11.21 6.16
C ARG A 30 2.66 -10.21 7.30
N GLY A 31 1.56 -10.17 8.07
CA GLY A 31 1.42 -9.23 9.18
C GLY A 31 1.29 -7.77 8.71
N VAL A 32 0.92 -7.53 7.46
CA VAL A 32 0.72 -6.19 6.91
C VAL A 32 -0.77 -5.90 6.77
N ALA A 33 -1.17 -4.68 7.12
CA ALA A 33 -2.45 -4.08 6.79
C ALA A 33 -2.21 -2.83 5.94
N VAL A 34 -3.09 -2.59 4.96
CA VAL A 34 -3.02 -1.43 4.08
C VAL A 34 -4.33 -0.67 4.14
N ALA A 35 -4.25 0.64 4.32
CA ALA A 35 -5.35 1.57 4.07
C ALA A 35 -5.00 2.50 2.92
N MET A 36 -5.95 2.75 2.03
CA MET A 36 -5.84 3.69 0.92
C MET A 36 -6.85 4.81 1.13
N ASN A 37 -6.38 6.06 1.20
CA ASN A 37 -7.18 7.25 1.48
C ASN A 37 -8.05 7.13 2.74
N GLY A 38 -7.53 6.43 3.76
CA GLY A 38 -8.23 6.21 5.02
C GLY A 38 -9.16 4.98 5.05
N GLU A 39 -9.33 4.27 3.93
CA GLU A 39 -10.14 3.06 3.86
C GLU A 39 -9.26 1.81 3.79
N VAL A 40 -9.55 0.82 4.64
CA VAL A 40 -8.80 -0.45 4.65
C VAL A 40 -9.05 -1.22 3.36
N VAL A 41 -7.98 -1.59 2.65
CA VAL A 41 -8.05 -2.48 1.48
C VAL A 41 -7.85 -3.90 1.94
N ARG A 42 -8.82 -4.78 1.66
CA ARG A 42 -8.73 -6.19 2.04
C ARG A 42 -7.61 -6.88 1.30
N ARG A 43 -6.87 -7.76 1.98
CA ARG A 43 -5.73 -8.50 1.39
C ARG A 43 -6.06 -9.22 0.09
N GLY A 44 -7.25 -9.82 0.01
CA GLY A 44 -7.71 -10.52 -1.21
C GLY A 44 -7.92 -9.61 -2.42
N GLU A 45 -7.99 -8.30 -2.23
CA GLU A 45 -8.20 -7.31 -3.28
C GLU A 45 -6.88 -6.66 -3.74
N TRP A 46 -5.77 -6.83 -3.00
CA TRP A 46 -4.55 -6.04 -3.23
C TRP A 46 -3.99 -6.15 -4.66
N ALA A 47 -4.07 -7.34 -5.26
CA ALA A 47 -3.57 -7.60 -6.59
C ALA A 47 -4.48 -7.05 -7.71
N ALA A 48 -5.72 -6.66 -7.40
CA ALA A 48 -6.69 -6.13 -8.36
C ALA A 48 -7.10 -4.68 -8.04
N ARG A 49 -6.80 -4.18 -6.84
CA ARG A 49 -7.14 -2.83 -6.40
C ARG A 49 -6.13 -1.85 -6.99
N ALA A 50 -6.53 -1.22 -8.09
CA ALA A 50 -5.79 -0.11 -8.68
C ALA A 50 -5.64 1.05 -7.67
N VAL A 51 -4.46 1.65 -7.67
CA VAL A 51 -4.10 2.80 -6.84
C VAL A 51 -4.24 4.07 -7.69
N PRO A 52 -5.10 5.03 -7.32
CA PRO A 52 -5.18 6.29 -8.04
C PRO A 52 -3.90 7.12 -7.91
N ALA A 53 -3.59 7.93 -8.92
CA ALA A 53 -2.55 8.95 -8.81
C ALA A 53 -2.82 9.89 -7.63
N GLY A 54 -1.79 10.22 -6.86
CA GLY A 54 -1.89 11.06 -5.67
C GLY A 54 -2.50 10.37 -4.44
N ALA A 55 -2.85 9.08 -4.51
CA ALA A 55 -3.43 8.37 -3.38
C ALA A 55 -2.47 8.29 -2.19
N ARG A 56 -3.05 8.29 -0.98
CA ARG A 56 -2.33 8.08 0.27
C ARG A 56 -2.51 6.63 0.72
N LEU A 57 -1.41 5.91 0.90
CA LEU A 57 -1.37 4.57 1.44
C LEU A 57 -0.70 4.57 2.80
N GLU A 58 -1.41 4.04 3.79
CA GLU A 58 -0.86 3.73 5.11
C GLU A 58 -0.62 2.22 5.18
N ILE A 59 0.63 1.83 5.39
CA ILE A 59 1.07 0.45 5.50
C ILE A 59 1.52 0.23 6.94
N LEU A 60 0.77 -0.61 7.64
CA LEU A 60 0.99 -0.95 9.04
C LEU A 60 1.48 -2.39 9.12
N THR A 61 2.60 -2.60 9.78
CA THR A 61 3.09 -3.95 10.10
C THR A 61 2.72 -4.26 11.54
N ALA A 62 2.04 -5.39 11.75
CA ALA A 62 1.76 -5.92 13.07
C ALA A 62 3.08 -6.19 13.79
N VAL A 63 3.29 -5.48 14.89
CA VAL A 63 4.27 -5.85 15.89
C VAL A 63 3.56 -6.77 16.88
N GLN A 64 4.08 -7.97 17.14
CA GLN A 64 3.60 -8.75 18.27
C GLN A 64 3.94 -7.95 19.54
N GLY A 65 2.93 -7.39 20.19
CA GLY A 65 3.07 -6.91 21.55
C GLY A 65 3.25 -8.11 22.47
N GLY A 66 4.36 -8.11 23.22
CA GLY A 66 4.53 -8.95 24.41
C GLY A 66 3.93 -8.27 25.62
#